data_AF-A0A8M1KFH1-F1
#
_entry.id   AF-A0A8M1KFH1-F1
#
_cell.length_a   1.000
_cell.length_b   1.000
_cell.length_c   1.000
_cell.angle_alpha   90.00
_cell.angle_beta   90.00
_cell.angle_gamma   90.00
#
_symmetry.space_group_name_H-M   'P 1'
#
loop_
_entity.id
_entity.type
_entity.pdbx_description
1 polymer ?
#
loop_
_entity_poly.entity_id
_entity_poly.type
_entity_poly.pdbx_seq_one_letter_code
_entity_poly.pdbx_strand_id
1 'polypeptide(L)'
;MEQTPHSFLVSYRSEGSEQKSIPTKSCSTVITGLKPGTDYTVKVYTELQHGGKSQPASVQMMTEVPVPERLTVSSITSSSASLSWLVSPEMEQTPHSFLVSYRSEGTEQKSIPTKSCSTVITGLKPGTDYTVKVYSELQHGGKSQPASVQMMTGTIIL
;
A
#
# COMPACT_ATOMS: atom_id res chain seq x y z
N MET A 1 24.73 -39.79 12.76
CA MET A 1 24.74 -39.21 11.40
C MET A 1 24.08 -37.84 11.50
N GLU A 2 24.87 -36.77 11.43
CA GLU A 2 24.31 -35.43 11.26
C GLU A 2 23.66 -35.35 9.89
N GLN A 3 22.34 -35.29 9.86
CA GLN A 3 21.60 -35.03 8.64
C GLN A 3 21.73 -33.53 8.36
N THR A 4 22.78 -33.13 7.63
CA THR A 4 22.93 -31.74 7.19
C THR A 4 21.76 -31.39 6.26
N PRO A 5 20.94 -30.37 6.59
CA PRO A 5 19.96 -29.79 5.67
C PRO A 5 20.62 -29.51 4.33
N HIS A 6 19.97 -29.88 3.22
CA HIS A 6 20.52 -29.57 1.89
C HIS A 6 19.73 -28.48 1.16
N SER A 7 18.47 -28.27 1.54
CA SER A 7 17.63 -27.19 1.03
C SER A 7 16.48 -26.88 1.99
N PHE A 8 15.81 -25.77 1.71
CA PHE A 8 14.58 -25.34 2.32
C PHE A 8 13.48 -25.27 1.26
N LEU A 9 12.25 -25.56 1.67
CA LEU A 9 11.05 -25.32 0.88
C LEU A 9 10.22 -24.26 1.58
N VAL A 10 10.02 -23.12 0.93
CA VAL A 10 9.17 -22.04 1.43
C VAL A 10 7.82 -22.13 0.72
N SER A 11 6.76 -22.46 1.44
CA SER A 11 5.40 -22.47 0.91
C SER A 11 4.59 -21.30 1.43
N TYR A 12 3.73 -20.73 0.61
CA TYR A 12 2.89 -19.60 0.98
C TYR A 12 1.52 -19.69 0.32
N ARG A 13 0.49 -19.24 1.04
CA ARG A 13 -0.90 -19.19 0.57
C ARG A 13 -1.67 -18.08 1.27
N SER A 14 -2.53 -17.39 0.53
CA SER A 14 -3.63 -16.63 1.12
C SER A 14 -4.88 -17.51 1.22
N GLU A 15 -5.86 -17.10 2.00
CA GLU A 15 -7.14 -17.79 2.08
C GLU A 15 -7.80 -17.91 0.70
N GLY A 16 -8.39 -19.07 0.40
CA GLY A 16 -9.04 -19.36 -0.89
C GLY A 16 -8.11 -19.45 -2.11
N SER A 17 -6.80 -19.29 -1.95
CA SER A 17 -5.82 -19.39 -3.05
C SER A 17 -5.11 -20.74 -3.09
N GLU A 18 -4.57 -21.08 -4.26
CA GLU A 18 -3.66 -22.22 -4.41
C GLU A 18 -2.34 -21.98 -3.64
N GLN A 19 -1.82 -23.04 -3.03
CA GLN A 19 -0.54 -22.98 -2.35
C GLN A 19 0.61 -22.92 -3.36
N LYS A 20 1.49 -21.94 -3.20
CA LYS A 20 2.73 -21.80 -3.99
C LYS A 20 3.92 -22.19 -3.14
N SER A 21 5.01 -22.62 -3.79
CA SER A 21 6.25 -23.00 -3.09
C SER A 21 7.50 -22.57 -3.85
N ILE A 22 8.54 -22.20 -3.12
CA ILE A 22 9.86 -21.79 -3.62
C ILE A 22 10.92 -22.68 -2.95
N PRO A 23 11.60 -23.57 -3.70
CA PRO A 23 12.76 -24.28 -3.19
C PRO A 23 13.97 -23.34 -3.17
N THR A 24 14.76 -23.38 -2.09
CA THR A 24 15.98 -22.57 -1.95
C THR A 24 17.04 -23.34 -1.17
N LYS A 25 18.31 -23.08 -1.43
CA LYS A 25 19.43 -23.57 -0.58
C LYS A 25 19.91 -22.50 0.41
N SER A 26 19.40 -21.27 0.28
CA SER A 26 19.73 -20.15 1.16
C SER A 26 18.81 -20.15 2.38
N CYS A 27 19.29 -19.62 3.50
CA CYS A 27 18.46 -19.35 4.68
C CYS A 27 17.53 -18.12 4.49
N SER A 28 17.45 -17.58 3.27
CA SER A 28 16.56 -16.48 2.90
C SER A 28 16.04 -16.66 1.47
N THR A 29 14.86 -16.11 1.21
CA THR A 29 14.27 -15.98 -0.13
C THR A 29 13.31 -14.80 -0.17
N VAL A 30 13.04 -14.29 -1.36
CA VAL A 30 12.03 -13.25 -1.60
C VAL A 30 10.79 -13.89 -2.21
N ILE A 31 9.62 -13.54 -1.70
CA ILE A 31 8.33 -13.90 -2.28
C ILE A 31 7.80 -12.66 -2.99
N THR A 32 7.54 -12.76 -4.29
CA THR A 32 7.06 -11.65 -5.13
C THR A 32 5.66 -11.90 -5.67
N GLY A 33 5.01 -10.85 -6.17
CA GLY A 33 3.67 -10.95 -6.77
C GLY A 33 2.58 -11.32 -5.76
N LEU A 34 2.76 -10.91 -4.50
CA LEU A 34 1.73 -11.03 -3.47
C LEU A 34 0.67 -9.95 -3.70
N LYS A 35 -0.58 -10.27 -3.35
CA LYS A 35 -1.68 -9.30 -3.46
C LYS A 35 -1.56 -8.27 -2.33
N PRO A 36 -1.76 -6.97 -2.59
CA PRO A 36 -1.83 -5.95 -1.55
C PRO A 36 -2.90 -6.22 -0.49
N GLY A 37 -2.67 -5.77 0.75
CA GLY A 37 -3.65 -5.85 1.84
C GLY A 37 -4.16 -7.25 2.14
N THR A 38 -3.38 -8.29 1.86
CA THR A 38 -3.83 -9.69 1.89
C THR A 38 -3.05 -10.47 2.94
N ASP A 39 -3.76 -11.25 3.75
CA ASP A 39 -3.16 -12.19 4.70
C ASP A 39 -2.58 -13.43 3.99
N TYR A 40 -1.35 -13.75 4.35
CA TYR A 40 -0.62 -14.93 3.89
C TYR A 40 -0.15 -15.75 5.08
N THR A 41 -0.33 -17.06 4.99
CA THR A 41 0.41 -18.02 5.83
C THR A 41 1.63 -18.48 5.05
N VAL A 42 2.82 -18.25 5.62
CA VAL A 42 4.10 -18.68 5.08
C VAL A 42 4.67 -19.78 5.98
N LYS A 43 5.13 -20.87 5.36
CA LYS A 43 5.75 -22.01 6.04
C LYS A 43 7.10 -22.33 5.43
N VAL A 44 8.07 -22.63 6.27
CA VAL A 44 9.42 -23.03 5.87
C VAL A 44 9.68 -24.44 6.37
N TYR A 45 10.08 -25.32 5.45
CA TYR A 45 10.45 -26.70 5.73
C TYR A 45 11.94 -26.87 5.45
N THR A 46 12.62 -27.64 6.29
CA THR A 46 13.93 -28.19 5.94
C THR A 46 13.73 -29.46 5.12
N GLU A 47 14.43 -29.57 3.99
CA GLU A 47 14.42 -30.74 3.13
C GLU A 47 15.76 -31.49 3.21
N LEU A 48 15.67 -32.79 3.46
CA LEU A 48 16.81 -33.71 3.50
C LEU A 48 16.98 -34.36 2.13
N GLN A 49 18.21 -34.74 1.78
CA GLN A 49 18.55 -35.31 0.47
C GLN A 49 17.76 -36.59 0.12
N HIS A 50 17.32 -37.35 1.12
CA HIS A 50 16.52 -38.56 0.95
C HIS A 50 15.01 -38.31 0.88
N GLY A 51 14.59 -37.05 0.69
CA GLY A 51 13.18 -36.65 0.51
C GLY A 51 12.40 -36.39 1.80
N GLY A 52 13.02 -36.55 2.97
CA GLY A 52 12.42 -36.22 4.26
C GLY A 52 12.21 -34.72 4.46
N LYS A 53 11.09 -34.34 5.08
CA LYS A 53 10.73 -32.94 5.42
C LYS A 53 10.58 -32.78 6.93
N SER A 54 11.07 -31.66 7.46
CA SER A 54 10.82 -31.28 8.86
C SER A 54 9.35 -30.91 9.10
N GLN A 55 8.97 -30.74 10.38
CA GLN A 55 7.82 -29.90 10.71
C GLN A 55 8.10 -28.45 10.26
N PRO A 56 7.09 -27.71 9.79
CA PRO A 56 7.31 -26.35 9.31
C PRO A 56 7.47 -25.36 10.46
N ALA A 57 8.37 -24.39 10.28
CA ALA A 57 8.21 -23.09 10.94
C ALA A 57 7.13 -22.31 10.18
N SER A 58 6.17 -21.71 10.90
CA SER A 58 5.01 -21.04 10.29
C SER A 58 4.87 -19.62 10.82
N VAL A 59 4.53 -18.68 9.92
CA VAL A 59 4.21 -17.29 10.25
C VAL A 59 2.99 -16.84 9.46
N GLN A 60 2.20 -15.96 10.05
CA GLN A 60 1.13 -15.22 9.37
C GLN A 60 1.56 -13.78 9.21
N MET A 61 1.32 -13.22 8.02
CA MET A 61 1.63 -11.83 7.71
C MET A 61 0.55 -11.24 6.81
N MET A 62 0.36 -9.92 6.89
CA MET A 62 -0.47 -9.17 5.97
C MET A 62 0.43 -8.28 5.11
N THR A 63 0.22 -8.30 3.79
CA THR A 63 0.92 -7.36 2.90
C THR A 63 0.37 -5.95 3.07
N GLU A 64 1.24 -4.96 2.91
CA GLU A 64 0.82 -3.56 2.96
C GLU A 64 -0.05 -3.19 1.75
N VAL A 65 -0.78 -2.08 1.88
CA VAL A 65 -1.46 -1.46 0.73
C VAL A 65 -0.54 -0.37 0.18
N PRO A 66 -0.09 -0.48 -1.08
CA PRO A 66 0.79 0.51 -1.70
C PRO A 66 0.22 1.94 -1.69
N VAL A 67 1.11 2.88 -1.40
CA VAL A 67 0.81 4.31 -1.31
C VAL A 67 0.68 4.90 -2.73
N PRO A 68 -0.23 5.86 -2.97
CA PRO A 68 -0.26 6.58 -4.25
C PRO A 68 1.10 7.24 -4.56
N GLU A 69 1.54 7.18 -5.81
CA GLU A 69 2.84 7.73 -6.21
C GLU A 69 2.71 9.14 -6.78
N ARG A 70 3.80 9.91 -6.72
CA ARG A 70 3.95 11.22 -7.40
C ARG A 70 2.78 12.19 -7.18
N LEU A 71 2.32 12.31 -5.92
CA LEU A 71 1.32 13.30 -5.56
C LEU A 71 1.83 14.71 -5.88
N THR A 72 1.03 15.45 -6.65
CA THR A 72 1.33 16.81 -7.11
C THR A 72 0.12 17.72 -6.87
N VAL A 73 0.41 18.98 -6.62
CA VAL A 73 -0.58 20.06 -6.49
C VAL A 73 -0.35 21.07 -7.60
N SER A 74 -1.42 21.51 -8.24
CA SER A 74 -1.38 22.52 -9.31
C SER A 74 -2.61 23.43 -9.24
N SER A 75 -2.60 24.49 -10.06
CA SER A 75 -3.73 25.41 -10.21
C SER A 75 -4.29 25.92 -8.88
N ILE A 76 -3.39 26.27 -7.94
CA ILE A 76 -3.78 26.76 -6.62
C ILE A 76 -4.36 28.16 -6.77
N THR A 77 -5.58 28.35 -6.27
CA THR A 77 -6.26 29.65 -6.19
C THR A 77 -6.44 30.05 -4.72
N SER A 78 -7.17 31.13 -4.47
CA SER A 78 -7.56 31.52 -3.11
C SER A 78 -8.60 30.60 -2.48
N SER A 79 -9.28 29.74 -3.26
CA SER A 79 -10.38 28.89 -2.78
C SER A 79 -10.37 27.46 -3.32
N SER A 80 -9.40 27.09 -4.14
CA SER A 80 -9.30 25.75 -4.74
C SER A 80 -7.87 25.33 -5.05
N ALA A 81 -7.66 24.04 -5.23
CA ALA A 81 -6.42 23.46 -5.74
C ALA A 81 -6.71 22.15 -6.48
N SER A 82 -5.95 21.88 -7.54
CA SER A 82 -5.99 20.62 -8.28
C SER A 82 -4.94 19.66 -7.76
N LEU A 83 -5.32 18.39 -7.62
CA LEU A 83 -4.45 17.31 -7.19
C LEU A 83 -4.37 16.24 -8.26
N SER A 84 -3.18 15.68 -8.44
CA SER A 84 -2.96 14.50 -9.28
C SER A 84 -1.89 13.58 -8.67
N TRP A 85 -2.04 12.28 -8.90
CA TRP A 85 -1.11 11.25 -8.46
C TRP A 85 -1.09 10.09 -9.46
N LEU A 86 -0.25 9.09 -9.22
CA LEU A 86 -0.20 7.84 -9.98
C LEU A 86 -0.60 6.66 -9.10
N VAL A 87 -1.15 5.63 -9.74
CA VAL A 87 -1.39 4.34 -9.10
C VAL A 87 -0.05 3.61 -8.97
N SER A 88 0.22 3.05 -7.79
CA SER A 88 1.37 2.14 -7.62
C SER A 88 1.26 0.96 -8.59
N PRO A 89 2.34 0.51 -9.26
CA PRO A 89 2.29 -0.63 -10.18
C PRO A 89 1.69 -1.91 -9.58
N GLU A 90 1.90 -2.14 -8.29
CA GLU A 90 1.36 -3.28 -7.53
C GLU A 90 -0.18 -3.25 -7.35
N MET A 91 -0.81 -2.10 -7.61
CA MET A 91 -2.24 -1.88 -7.45
C MET A 91 -3.00 -1.88 -8.78
N GLU A 92 -2.32 -1.94 -9.94
CA GLU A 92 -2.97 -1.83 -11.26
C GLU A 92 -4.06 -2.87 -11.50
N GLN A 93 -3.86 -4.09 -11.00
CA GLN A 93 -4.81 -5.20 -11.15
C GLN A 93 -5.65 -5.46 -9.89
N THR A 94 -5.53 -4.59 -8.88
CA THR A 94 -6.23 -4.74 -7.60
C THR A 94 -7.37 -3.73 -7.54
N PRO A 95 -8.65 -4.13 -7.41
CA PRO A 95 -9.75 -3.18 -7.31
C PRO A 95 -9.61 -2.24 -6.11
N HIS A 96 -9.50 -0.94 -6.38
CA HIS A 96 -9.26 0.09 -5.36
C HIS A 96 -9.96 1.42 -5.68
N SER A 97 -9.96 2.30 -4.68
CA SER A 97 -10.31 3.71 -4.78
C SER A 97 -9.30 4.56 -4.01
N PHE A 98 -9.46 5.89 -4.06
CA PHE A 98 -8.66 6.82 -3.30
C PHE A 98 -9.52 7.62 -2.32
N LEU A 99 -8.93 7.94 -1.17
CA LEU A 99 -9.46 8.95 -0.27
C LEU A 99 -8.48 10.11 -0.19
N VAL A 100 -8.94 11.29 -0.60
CA VAL A 100 -8.21 12.54 -0.38
C VAL A 100 -8.67 13.13 0.93
N SER A 101 -7.74 13.46 1.82
CA SER A 101 -8.01 14.13 3.08
C SER A 101 -7.23 15.43 3.16
N TYR A 102 -7.86 16.50 3.64
CA TYR A 102 -7.21 17.80 3.77
C TYR A 102 -7.67 18.54 5.02
N ARG A 103 -6.74 19.28 5.61
CA ARG A 103 -6.98 20.11 6.80
C ARG A 103 -6.03 21.30 6.84
N SER A 104 -6.52 22.43 7.33
CA SER A 104 -5.67 23.48 7.87
C SER A 104 -5.46 23.27 9.37
N GLU A 105 -4.50 23.98 9.96
CA GLU A 105 -4.31 23.93 11.41
C GLU A 105 -5.57 24.42 12.15
N GLY A 106 -5.91 23.77 13.27
CA GLY A 106 -7.06 24.13 14.09
C GLY A 106 -8.45 23.89 13.47
N THR A 107 -8.56 23.28 12.29
CA THR A 107 -9.85 22.97 11.66
C THR A 107 -10.15 21.47 11.62
N GLU A 108 -11.42 21.13 11.47
CA GLU A 108 -11.85 19.76 11.18
C GLU A 108 -11.25 19.26 9.85
N GLN A 109 -10.95 17.96 9.84
CA GLN A 109 -10.45 17.27 8.65
C GLN A 109 -11.59 16.96 7.69
N LYS A 110 -11.41 17.33 6.42
CA LYS A 110 -12.36 17.01 5.35
C LYS A 110 -11.81 15.88 4.48
N SER A 111 -12.71 15.14 3.83
CA SER A 111 -12.34 14.04 2.95
C SER A 111 -13.18 13.98 1.67
N ILE A 112 -12.57 13.54 0.57
CA ILE A 112 -13.19 13.38 -0.76
C ILE A 112 -12.82 11.98 -1.27
N PRO A 113 -13.79 11.05 -1.37
CA PRO A 113 -13.56 9.77 -2.04
C PRO A 113 -13.56 9.95 -3.56
N THR A 114 -12.69 9.24 -4.27
CA THR A 114 -12.63 9.26 -5.74
C THR A 114 -12.08 7.93 -6.27
N LYS A 115 -12.46 7.56 -7.49
CA LYS A 115 -11.84 6.44 -8.23
C LYS A 115 -10.81 6.91 -9.25
N SER A 116 -10.71 8.21 -9.46
CA SER A 116 -9.78 8.83 -10.41
C SER A 116 -8.45 9.14 -9.74
N CYS A 117 -7.37 9.23 -10.52
CA CYS A 117 -6.03 9.62 -10.04
C CYS A 117 -5.85 11.14 -9.88
N SER A 118 -6.96 11.87 -9.80
CA SER A 118 -6.99 13.31 -9.68
C SER A 118 -8.29 13.77 -9.05
N THR A 119 -8.24 14.93 -8.39
CA THR A 119 -9.45 15.62 -7.91
C THR A 119 -9.16 17.11 -7.73
N VAL A 120 -10.22 17.90 -7.52
CA VAL A 120 -10.11 19.32 -7.17
C VAL A 120 -10.67 19.51 -5.77
N ILE A 121 -9.89 20.13 -4.90
CA ILE A 121 -10.40 20.60 -3.61
C ILE A 121 -10.96 22.01 -3.82
N THR A 122 -12.15 22.28 -3.32
CA THR A 122 -12.82 23.59 -3.40
C THR A 122 -13.27 24.06 -2.02
N GLY A 123 -13.64 25.35 -1.91
CA GLY A 123 -14.08 25.95 -0.65
C GLY A 123 -12.96 26.09 0.38
N LEU A 124 -11.72 26.24 -0.10
CA LEU A 124 -10.56 26.56 0.74
C LEU A 124 -10.61 28.02 1.18
N LYS A 125 -9.96 28.31 2.31
CA LYS A 125 -9.80 29.68 2.80
C LYS A 125 -8.60 30.33 2.11
N PRO A 126 -8.67 31.62 1.72
CA PRO A 126 -7.52 32.36 1.17
C PRO A 126 -6.35 32.46 2.15
N GLY A 127 -5.12 32.51 1.61
CA GLY A 127 -3.88 32.70 2.40
C GLY A 127 -3.70 31.70 3.54
N THR A 128 -4.14 30.45 3.35
CA THR A 128 -4.19 29.43 4.41
C THR A 128 -3.39 28.20 4.00
N ASP A 129 -2.57 27.69 4.92
CA ASP A 129 -1.84 26.43 4.76
C ASP A 129 -2.76 25.22 4.95
N TYR A 130 -2.65 24.28 4.02
CA TYR A 130 -3.34 22.99 4.06
C TYR A 130 -2.33 21.85 3.97
N THR A 131 -2.51 20.86 4.84
CA THR A 131 -1.92 19.53 4.66
C THR A 131 -2.92 18.67 3.91
N VAL A 132 -2.50 18.16 2.75
CA VAL A 132 -3.28 17.25 1.90
C VAL A 132 -2.65 15.87 1.94
N LYS A 133 -3.48 14.85 2.06
CA LYS A 133 -3.11 13.44 2.11
C LYS A 133 -3.95 12.65 1.11
N VAL A 134 -3.35 11.72 0.39
CA VAL A 134 -4.04 10.79 -0.50
C VAL A 134 -3.72 9.37 -0.09
N TYR A 135 -4.76 8.56 0.06
CA TYR A 135 -4.69 7.16 0.47
C TYR A 135 -5.24 6.26 -0.62
N SER A 136 -4.63 5.10 -0.84
CA SER A 136 -5.25 3.98 -1.54
C SER A 136 -6.17 3.24 -0.57
N GLU A 137 -7.38 2.90 -0.99
CA GLU A 137 -8.35 2.11 -0.23
C GLU A 137 -8.79 0.91 -1.05
N LEU A 138 -8.64 -0.28 -0.47
CA LEU A 138 -9.07 -1.54 -1.08
C LEU A 138 -10.57 -1.73 -0.86
N GLN A 139 -11.26 -2.32 -1.85
CA GLN A 139 -12.71 -2.55 -1.76
C GLN A 139 -13.13 -3.48 -0.61
N HIS A 140 -12.26 -4.42 -0.23
CA HIS A 140 -12.49 -5.39 0.85
C HIS A 140 -12.01 -4.88 2.22
N GLY A 141 -11.68 -3.60 2.33
CA GLY A 141 -11.05 -3.02 3.51
C GLY A 141 -9.53 -3.06 3.41
N GLY A 142 -8.88 -2.15 4.14
CA GLY A 142 -7.44 -1.92 4.04
C GLY A 142 -7.15 -0.56 3.39
N LYS A 143 -6.18 0.15 3.98
CA LYS A 143 -5.84 1.51 3.62
C LYS A 143 -4.32 1.68 3.67
N SER A 144 -3.76 2.36 2.68
CA SER A 144 -2.32 2.63 2.62
C SER A 144 -1.90 3.64 3.68
N GLN A 145 -0.58 3.81 3.85
CA GLN A 145 -0.06 5.09 4.36
C GLN A 145 -0.38 6.23 3.37
N PRO A 146 -0.39 7.50 3.80
CA PRO A 146 -0.71 8.60 2.90
C PRO A 146 0.49 9.09 2.08
N ALA A 147 0.26 9.36 0.80
CA ALA A 147 1.05 10.36 0.09
C ALA A 147 0.65 11.73 0.64
N SER A 148 1.62 12.56 1.06
CA SER A 148 1.35 13.82 1.77
C SER A 148 2.04 15.00 1.09
N VAL A 149 1.35 16.13 1.03
CA VAL A 149 1.88 17.40 0.51
C VAL A 149 1.29 18.58 1.29
N GLN A 150 2.04 19.67 1.39
CA GLN A 150 1.57 20.94 1.93
C GLN A 150 1.36 21.94 0.79
N MET A 151 0.33 22.76 0.90
CA MET A 151 0.06 23.85 -0.03
C MET A 151 -0.48 25.07 0.73
N MET A 152 -0.18 26.26 0.22
CA MET A 152 -0.76 27.52 0.70
C MET A 152 -1.65 28.10 -0.40
N THR A 153 -2.90 28.43 -0.07
CA THR A 153 -3.81 29.08 -1.03
C THR A 153 -3.40 30.52 -1.31
N GLY A 154 -3.79 31.03 -2.48
CA GLY A 154 -3.59 32.44 -2.83
C GLY A 154 -4.31 33.38 -1.86
N THR A 155 -3.82 34.60 -1.72
CA THR A 155 -4.51 35.66 -0.96
C THR A 155 -5.45 36.42 -1.89
N ILE A 156 -6.56 36.96 -1.36
CA ILE A 156 -7.40 37.91 -2.11
C ILE A 156 -6.76 39.29 -1.97
N ILE A 157 -6.34 39.88 -3.09
CA ILE A 157 -5.91 41.28 -3.13
C ILE A 157 -7.15 42.10 -3.49
N LEU A 158 -7.51 43.06 -2.61
CA LEU A 158 -8.61 44.00 -2.79
C LEU A 158 -8.17 45.23 -3.60
#